data_AF-A0A8T4MRT2-F1
#
_entry.id   AF-A0A8T4MRT2-F1
#
_cell.length_a   1.000
_cell.length_b   1.000
_cell.length_c   1.000
_cell.angle_alpha   90.00
_cell.angle_beta   90.00
_cell.angle_gamma   90.00
#
_symmetry.space_group_name_H-M   'P 1'
#
loop_
_entity.id
_entity.type
_entity.pdbx_description
1 polymer ?
#
loop_
_entity_poly.entity_id
_entity_poly.type
_entity_poly.pdbx_seq_one_letter_code
_entity_poly.pdbx_strand_id
1 'polypeptide(L)'
;MYKVEFTNYTSRFLDQCESQLRSRLFKKIEELSIEPFPQGCIKLQGNENLFRIRVGEHRVLYSLIDNSGNFVTSSPKFSNKPISKLGNPIKQIAYNNKILLIYKIDKRSRAYD
;
A
#
# COMPACT_ATOMS: atom_id res chain seq x y z
N MET A 1 0.42 2.92 -13.54
CA MET A 1 0.48 1.57 -12.94
C MET A 1 1.66 1.53 -11.99
N TYR A 2 1.45 1.01 -10.78
CA TYR A 2 2.46 0.90 -9.73
C TYR A 2 3.11 -0.48 -9.79
N LYS A 3 4.43 -0.55 -9.58
CA LYS A 3 5.11 -1.85 -9.43
C LYS A 3 4.70 -2.45 -8.08
N VAL A 4 4.21 -3.68 -8.05
CA VAL A 4 3.85 -4.34 -6.79
C VAL A 4 5.06 -5.08 -6.25
N GLU A 5 5.39 -4.85 -4.98
CA GLU A 5 6.40 -5.62 -4.26
C GLU A 5 5.82 -6.18 -2.96
N PHE A 6 6.33 -7.34 -2.56
CA PHE A 6 5.91 -8.07 -1.37
C PHE A 6 7.08 -8.16 -0.38
N THR A 7 6.79 -8.00 0.90
CA THR A 7 7.74 -8.39 1.94
C THR A 7 7.95 -9.92 1.94
N ASN A 8 9.10 -10.39 2.42
CA ASN A 8 9.36 -11.84 2.58
C ASN A 8 8.27 -12.56 3.38
N TYR A 9 7.71 -11.89 4.40
CA TYR A 9 6.58 -12.40 5.17
C TYR A 9 5.34 -12.60 4.30
N THR A 10 4.97 -11.58 3.52
CA THR A 10 3.79 -11.63 2.65
C THR A 10 3.95 -12.63 1.52
N SER A 11 5.14 -12.71 0.91
CA SER A 11 5.44 -13.70 -0.14
C SER A 11 5.19 -15.12 0.38
N ARG A 12 5.77 -15.47 1.53
CA ARG A 12 5.55 -16.78 2.16
C ARG A 12 4.08 -17.04 2.50
N PHE A 13 3.36 -16.03 2.98
CA PHE A 13 1.94 -16.17 3.24
C PHE A 13 1.16 -16.48 1.95
N LEU A 14 1.43 -15.75 0.86
CA LEU A 14 0.79 -15.99 -0.42
C LEU A 14 1.09 -17.39 -0.96
N ASP A 15 2.32 -17.87 -0.80
CA ASP A 15 2.74 -19.22 -1.21
C ASP A 15 2.03 -20.34 -0.43
N GLN A 16 1.72 -20.10 0.85
CA GLN A 16 1.08 -21.08 1.73
C GLN A 16 -0.44 -20.98 1.78
N CYS A 17 -1.03 -19.85 1.37
CA CYS A 17 -2.47 -19.66 1.46
C CYS A 17 -3.25 -20.51 0.44
N GLU A 18 -4.50 -20.84 0.76
CA GLU A 18 -5.39 -21.60 -0.11
C GLU A 18 -5.56 -20.93 -1.48
N SER A 19 -5.68 -21.73 -2.54
CA SER A 19 -5.74 -21.25 -3.93
C SER A 19 -6.84 -20.21 -4.16
N GLN A 20 -8.02 -20.40 -3.55
CA GLN A 20 -9.13 -19.47 -3.67
C GLN A 20 -8.84 -18.12 -2.99
N LEU A 21 -8.21 -18.14 -1.81
CA LEU A 21 -7.79 -16.93 -1.12
C LEU A 21 -6.69 -16.20 -1.91
N ARG A 22 -5.70 -16.95 -2.41
CA ARG A 22 -4.63 -16.43 -3.27
C ARG A 22 -5.17 -15.69 -4.48
N SER A 23 -6.09 -16.30 -5.21
CA SER A 23 -6.71 -15.71 -6.40
C SER A 23 -7.44 -14.39 -6.07
N ARG A 24 -8.21 -14.36 -4.97
CA ARG A 24 -8.90 -13.14 -4.51
C ARG A 24 -7.91 -12.03 -4.13
N LEU A 25 -6.82 -12.38 -3.45
CA LEU A 25 -5.79 -11.42 -3.07
C LEU A 25 -5.10 -10.84 -4.31
N PHE A 26 -4.64 -11.68 -5.25
CA PHE A 26 -3.98 -11.22 -6.46
C PHE A 26 -4.87 -10.30 -7.30
N LYS A 27 -6.14 -10.68 -7.51
CA LYS A 27 -7.10 -9.81 -8.21
C LYS A 27 -7.19 -8.43 -7.55
N LYS A 28 -7.27 -8.39 -6.21
CA LYS A 28 -7.37 -7.13 -5.49
C LYS A 28 -6.08 -6.31 -5.51
N ILE A 29 -4.93 -6.97 -5.48
CA ILE A 29 -3.61 -6.34 -5.56
C ILE A 29 -3.37 -5.78 -6.97
N GLU A 30 -3.83 -6.47 -8.01
CA GLU A 30 -3.79 -5.97 -9.38
C GLU A 30 -4.64 -4.71 -9.54
N GLU A 31 -5.86 -4.70 -8.98
CA GLU A 31 -6.69 -3.48 -8.90
C GLU A 31 -5.94 -2.34 -8.18
N LEU A 32 -5.28 -2.62 -7.05
CA LEU A 32 -4.47 -1.64 -6.31
C LEU A 32 -3.28 -1.09 -7.10
N SER A 33 -2.71 -1.89 -8.01
CA SER A 33 -1.61 -1.43 -8.87
C SER A 33 -2.04 -0.37 -9.87
N ILE A 34 -3.34 -0.31 -10.19
CA ILE A 34 -3.93 0.66 -11.11
C ILE A 34 -4.47 1.85 -10.30
N GLU A 35 -5.29 1.57 -9.29
CA GLU A 35 -5.88 2.55 -8.38
C GLU A 35 -5.43 2.25 -6.93
N PRO A 36 -4.36 2.88 -6.44
CA PRO A 36 -3.80 2.56 -5.13
C PRO A 36 -4.65 3.06 -3.95
N PHE A 37 -5.71 3.83 -4.19
CA PHE A 37 -6.61 4.34 -3.16
C PHE A 37 -8.07 4.04 -3.52
N PRO A 38 -8.46 2.76 -3.65
CA PRO A 38 -9.81 2.40 -4.02
C PRO A 38 -10.78 2.71 -2.87
N GLN A 39 -12.08 2.71 -3.18
CA GLN A 39 -13.12 2.89 -2.16
C GLN A 39 -13.00 1.83 -1.05
N GLY A 40 -13.08 2.27 0.21
CA GLY A 40 -12.91 1.40 1.39
C GLY A 40 -11.47 1.23 1.87
N CYS A 41 -10.50 1.85 1.20
CA CYS A 41 -9.15 2.02 1.74
C CYS A 41 -9.15 2.97 2.95
N ILE A 42 -8.48 2.56 4.02
CA ILE A 42 -8.35 3.35 5.25
C ILE A 42 -6.87 3.52 5.57
N LYS A 43 -6.45 4.76 5.83
CA LYS A 43 -5.14 5.05 6.40
C LYS A 43 -5.12 4.64 7.88
N LEU A 44 -4.11 3.88 8.29
CA LEU A 44 -3.97 3.48 9.69
C LEU A 44 -3.49 4.66 10.54
N GLN A 45 -4.15 4.93 11.66
CA GLN A 45 -3.73 5.95 12.61
C GLN A 45 -2.40 5.55 13.26
N GLY A 46 -1.54 6.54 13.53
CA GLY A 46 -0.21 6.33 14.09
C GLY A 46 0.88 5.93 13.10
N ASN A 47 0.54 5.70 11.82
CA ASN A 47 1.51 5.47 10.75
C ASN A 47 1.24 6.39 9.55
N GLU A 48 2.21 7.23 9.21
CA GLU A 48 2.00 8.30 8.23
C GLU A 48 1.77 7.78 6.79
N ASN A 49 2.11 6.52 6.50
CA ASN A 49 2.13 6.01 5.14
C ASN A 49 1.53 4.61 4.97
N LEU A 50 0.91 4.04 6.01
CA LEU A 50 0.29 2.71 5.94
C LEU A 50 -1.21 2.82 5.66
N PHE A 51 -1.64 2.05 4.67
CA PHE A 51 -3.01 1.93 4.22
C PHE A 51 -3.49 0.50 4.40
N ARG A 52 -4.81 0.34 4.52
CA ARG A 52 -5.47 -0.96 4.68
C ARG A 52 -6.67 -1.06 3.76
N ILE A 53 -6.78 -2.19 3.06
CA ILE A 53 -8.02 -2.60 2.40
C ILE A 53 -8.50 -3.96 2.94
N ARG A 54 -9.79 -4.24 2.78
CA ARG A 54 -10.42 -5.52 3.14
C ARG A 54 -10.57 -6.41 1.91
N VAL A 55 -10.24 -7.69 2.06
CA VAL A 55 -10.38 -8.74 1.04
C VAL A 55 -11.04 -9.95 1.70
N GLY A 56 -12.38 -9.97 1.73
CA GLY A 56 -13.15 -10.93 2.52
C GLY A 56 -12.78 -10.85 4.00
N GLU A 57 -12.39 -11.99 4.58
CA GLU A 57 -11.97 -12.10 5.98
C GLU A 57 -10.50 -11.70 6.24
N HIS A 58 -9.79 -11.20 5.23
CA HIS A 58 -8.40 -10.79 5.35
C HIS A 58 -8.26 -9.27 5.15
N ARG A 59 -7.22 -8.69 5.76
CA ARG A 59 -6.84 -7.29 5.53
C ARG A 59 -5.48 -7.27 4.86
N VAL A 60 -5.33 -6.39 3.87
CA VAL A 60 -4.06 -6.14 3.18
C VAL A 60 -3.56 -4.79 3.63
N LEU A 61 -2.38 -4.76 4.23
CA LEU A 61 -1.69 -3.55 4.64
C LEU A 61 -0.61 -3.22 3.62
N TYR A 62 -0.60 -1.98 3.13
CA TYR A 62 0.32 -1.55 2.09
C TYR A 62 0.74 -0.09 2.26
N SER A 63 1.85 0.26 1.61
CA SER A 63 2.29 1.65 1.45
C SER A 63 2.67 1.93 0.00
N LEU A 64 2.71 3.21 -0.35
CA LEU A 64 3.28 3.67 -1.60
C LEU A 64 4.69 4.21 -1.34
N ILE A 65 5.66 3.74 -2.11
CA ILE A 65 7.04 4.23 -2.06
C ILE A 65 7.52 4.64 -3.45
N ASP A 66 8.53 5.50 -3.51
CA ASP A 66 9.28 5.78 -4.74
C ASP A 66 10.40 4.73 -4.94
N ASN A 67 11.10 4.79 -6.07
CA ASN A 67 12.23 3.90 -6.34
C ASN A 67 13.43 4.10 -5.39
N SER A 68 13.46 5.19 -4.64
CA SER A 68 14.47 5.45 -3.61
C SER A 68 14.06 4.89 -2.24
N GLY A 69 12.87 4.29 -2.14
CA GLY A 69 12.32 3.72 -0.90
C GLY A 69 11.61 4.75 -0.02
N ASN A 70 11.41 5.98 -0.48
CA ASN A 70 10.71 7.02 0.28
C ASN A 70 9.20 6.87 0.11
N PHE A 71 8.44 7.10 1.18
CA PHE A 71 6.99 7.01 1.10
C PHE A 71 6.36 8.15 0.28
N VAL A 72 5.43 7.79 -0.61
CA VAL A 72 4.70 8.72 -1.48
C VAL A 72 3.28 8.91 -0.96
N THR A 73 3.07 9.94 -0.16
CA THR A 73 1.73 10.31 0.34
C THR A 73 1.07 11.29 -0.63
N SER A 74 0.45 10.77 -1.70
CA SER A 74 -0.34 11.60 -2.63
C SER A 74 -1.79 11.10 -2.70
N SER A 75 -2.51 11.16 -1.58
CA SER A 75 -3.97 10.99 -1.57
C SER A 75 -4.63 12.38 -1.53
N PRO A 76 -5.52 12.74 -2.48
CA PRO A 76 -6.12 14.08 -2.55
C PRO A 76 -6.96 14.50 -1.33
N LYS A 77 -7.35 13.55 -0.47
CA LYS A 77 -8.28 13.77 0.65
C LYS A 77 -7.62 13.89 2.03
N PHE A 78 -6.30 13.89 2.13
CA PHE A 78 -5.62 13.90 3.43
C PHE A 78 -4.48 14.91 3.43
N SER A 79 -4.71 16.03 4.13
CA SER A 79 -3.82 17.15 4.43
C SER A 79 -2.38 17.03 3.92
N ASN A 80 -2.08 17.79 2.86
CA ASN A 80 -0.73 18.24 2.59
C ASN A 80 -0.28 19.13 3.75
N LYS A 81 0.66 18.67 4.58
CA LYS A 81 1.54 19.62 5.28
C LYS A 81 2.69 19.90 4.32
N PRO A 82 2.90 21.15 3.87
CA PRO A 82 3.94 21.44 2.90
C PRO A 82 5.33 21.17 3.52
N ILE A 83 6.21 20.50 2.76
CA ILE A 83 7.64 20.31 3.08
C ILE A 83 8.41 21.64 2.89
N SER A 84 7.79 22.78 3.18
CA SER A 84 8.42 24.11 3.06
C SER A 84 9.35 24.44 4.24
N LYS A 85 9.77 23.44 5.02
CA LYS A 85 10.75 23.58 6.13
C LYS A 85 12.11 22.92 5.87
N LEU A 86 12.32 22.26 4.73
CA LEU A 86 13.65 21.85 4.28
C LEU A 86 13.95 22.56 2.96
N GLY A 87 15.15 23.14 2.84
CA GLY A 87 15.54 24.05 1.76
C GLY A 87 15.26 23.54 0.34
N ASN A 88 14.98 24.51 -0.53
CA ASN A 88 14.67 24.47 -1.97
C ASN A 88 14.89 23.14 -2.73
N PRO A 89 13.87 22.62 -3.44
CA PRO A 89 13.99 21.40 -4.23
C PRO A 89 14.68 21.68 -5.57
N ILE A 90 15.78 20.99 -5.83
CA ILE A 90 16.45 21.00 -7.14
C ILE A 90 15.97 19.77 -7.93
N LYS A 91 15.34 20.07 -9.08
CA LYS A 91 15.04 19.19 -10.24
C LYS A 91 13.92 18.14 -10.07
N GLN A 92 12.79 18.51 -10.65
CA GLN A 92 11.74 17.61 -11.11
C GLN A 92 12.14 17.00 -12.46
N ILE A 93 12.60 15.74 -12.49
CA ILE A 93 12.52 14.85 -13.65
C ILE A 93 12.41 13.40 -13.15
N ALA A 94 11.24 12.77 -13.27
CA ALA A 94 11.08 11.33 -13.50
C ALA A 94 9.60 10.96 -13.66
N TYR A 95 9.24 10.46 -14.85
CA TYR A 95 7.95 9.86 -15.15
C TYR A 95 7.81 8.50 -14.42
N ASN A 96 6.70 8.29 -13.70
CA ASN A 96 6.13 7.00 -13.23
C ASN A 96 7.02 5.95 -12.51
N ASN A 97 7.69 6.35 -11.42
CA ASN A 97 8.50 5.47 -10.56
C ASN A 97 7.88 5.25 -9.16
N LYS A 98 6.70 4.64 -9.08
CA LYS A 98 6.00 4.40 -7.81
C LYS A 98 5.76 2.90 -7.57
N ILE A 99 6.12 2.42 -6.39
CA ILE A 99 6.01 1.03 -5.94
C ILE A 99 4.87 0.94 -4.90
N LEU A 100 4.05 -0.10 -5.03
CA LEU A 100 3.05 -0.53 -4.06
C LEU A 100 3.66 -1.68 -3.23
N LEU A 101 4.06 -1.39 -2.00
CA LEU A 101 4.66 -2.38 -1.12
C LEU A 101 3.59 -2.99 -0.21
N ILE A 102 3.34 -4.29 -0.35
CA ILE A 102 2.43 -5.04 0.51
C ILE A 102 3.21 -5.57 1.72
N TYR A 103 2.91 -5.02 2.89
CA TYR A 103 3.62 -5.33 4.14
C TYR A 103 3.14 -6.61 4.79
N LYS A 104 1.82 -6.76 4.87
CA LYS A 104 1.19 -7.81 5.67
C LYS A 104 -0.19 -8.12 5.12
N ILE A 105 -0.53 -9.41 5.15
CA ILE A 105 -1.88 -9.90 4.96
C ILE A 105 -2.23 -10.65 6.25
N ASP A 106 -3.24 -10.18 6.97
CA ASP A 106 -3.69 -10.85 8.20
C ASP A 106 -5.15 -11.30 8.11
N LYS A 107 -5.44 -12.43 8.75
CA LYS A 107 -6.80 -12.89 8.94
C LYS A 107 -7.41 -12.08 10.07
N ARG A 108 -8.64 -11.60 9.85
CA ARG A 108 -9.39 -10.79 10.81
C ARG A 108 -9.42 -11.48 12.18
N SER A 109 -8.91 -10.79 13.21
CA SER A 109 -9.18 -11.11 14.62
C SER A 109 -10.15 -10.07 15.17
N ARG A 110 -11.23 -10.52 15.84
CA ARG A 110 -12.24 -9.66 16.47
C ARG A 110 -11.66 -8.72 17.53
N ALA A 111 -10.44 -8.96 18.01
CA ALA A 111 -9.82 -8.19 19.09
C ALA A 111 -9.28 -6.80 18.68
N TYR A 112 -9.17 -6.51 17.37
CA TYR A 112 -8.54 -5.26 16.87
C TYR A 112 -9.27 -4.67 15.64
N ASP A 113 -10.59 -4.85 15.53
CA ASP A 113 -11.45 -3.97 14.70
C ASP A 113 -11.85 -2.75 15.54
#